data_AF-A0A356MMU1-F1
#
_entry.id   AF-A0A356MMU1-F1
#
_cell.length_a   1.000
_cell.length_b   1.000
_cell.length_c   1.000
_cell.angle_alpha   90.00
_cell.angle_beta   90.00
_cell.angle_gamma   90.00
#
_symmetry.space_group_name_H-M   'P 1'
#
loop_
_entity.id
_entity.type
_entity.pdbx_description
1 polymer ?
#
loop_
_entity_poly.entity_id
_entity_poly.type
_entity_poly.pdbx_seq_one_letter_code
_entity_poly.pdbx_strand_id
1 'polypeptide(L)'
;MIRVATRVVLAVLVVCCMTLSFSLNAQVNAIVVETIQVHDGPVGNSDLTGMTTYRLYAQLTDSLDFVGAVYGSSEEPINLSTTTSFFQHPAGGSFGTDLNGFFLNILPDLNYDSWLTIGLDLAPSGVNEEGISSIGIIAEQAAFEAGENFVLDSEVGGSWFVLPGSENGLADENLQVLLAQVTTNGLLSGQLNLQCFLAGNPFDEQLAAFEFSAGAPGCTSEDACNFDADANSDNGSCWFAPDGYNCDLECIDDTDGDGICDSFEVMGCEDPASCNFAEGITDVIECIYPDTGYDCFGACLADSDSDGICNPFEVDGCTDGEACNYDAAATDEDGSCTYPDLVHDCNGECNNDIDGDGICDELESPGCTDENADNFTPTATDDDGSCYTSGCMDPSGCDFDPMADTATSCTYPEVGYDCDFDCLLDEDGDGICDAFEVLGCTNPLAENFNPDATEDNGLCVVLPPSYCGEGTVWDPEGGQCISIDTGTGGIGGYGGLCFGDFDADGQRGSSDLLLWLGVYGYACD
;
A
#
# COMPACT_ATOMS: atom_id res chain seq x y z
N MET A 1 -61.08 -5.44 -27.47
CA MET A 1 -60.08 -5.87 -28.46
C MET A 1 -58.71 -5.76 -27.80
N ILE A 2 -57.98 -6.87 -27.82
CA ILE A 2 -56.51 -6.99 -27.82
C ILE A 2 -55.77 -6.75 -26.47
N ARG A 3 -55.03 -7.82 -26.14
CA ARG A 3 -54.07 -8.04 -25.04
C ARG A 3 -52.84 -7.10 -25.15
N VAL A 4 -52.05 -6.98 -24.09
CA VAL A 4 -50.64 -7.42 -24.01
C VAL A 4 -50.16 -7.29 -22.54
N ALA A 5 -49.40 -8.29 -22.11
CA ALA A 5 -48.93 -8.52 -20.76
C ALA A 5 -47.54 -7.90 -20.48
N THR A 6 -47.11 -8.05 -19.22
CA THR A 6 -45.73 -8.18 -18.69
C THR A 6 -45.12 -6.92 -18.06
N ARG A 7 -44.97 -6.92 -16.73
CA ARG A 7 -43.67 -7.05 -16.02
C ARG A 7 -43.84 -7.02 -14.49
N VAL A 8 -43.06 -7.88 -13.85
CA VAL A 8 -42.95 -8.24 -12.42
C VAL A 8 -41.91 -7.33 -11.75
N VAL A 9 -42.17 -6.82 -10.53
CA VAL A 9 -41.23 -6.52 -9.41
C VAL A 9 -42.10 -6.39 -8.14
N LEU A 10 -42.17 -7.38 -7.24
CA LEU A 10 -41.31 -7.67 -6.08
C LEU A 10 -41.43 -6.67 -4.91
N ALA A 11 -42.12 -7.07 -3.83
CA ALA A 11 -41.76 -6.84 -2.41
C ALA A 11 -42.96 -7.21 -1.49
N VAL A 12 -42.99 -8.44 -0.98
CA VAL A 12 -43.81 -8.78 0.19
C VAL A 12 -42.89 -9.46 1.20
N LEU A 13 -42.88 -8.87 2.40
CA LEU A 13 -42.23 -9.30 3.62
C LEU A 13 -42.17 -10.82 3.79
N VAL A 14 -40.95 -11.34 3.91
CA VAL A 14 -40.67 -12.66 4.49
C VAL A 14 -40.80 -12.50 6.01
N VAL A 15 -41.99 -12.74 6.53
CA VAL A 15 -42.13 -13.19 7.91
C VAL A 15 -42.01 -14.70 7.84
N CYS A 16 -40.88 -15.19 8.35
CA CYS A 16 -40.57 -16.59 8.53
C CYS A 16 -41.65 -17.22 9.43
N CYS A 17 -42.72 -17.71 8.81
CA CYS A 17 -43.59 -18.71 9.38
C CYS A 17 -42.79 -20.02 9.32
N MET A 18 -41.87 -20.21 10.27
CA MET A 18 -41.53 -21.56 10.69
C MET A 18 -42.84 -22.15 11.18
N THR A 19 -43.43 -22.96 10.31
CA THR A 19 -44.40 -23.96 10.67
C THR A 19 -43.84 -24.68 11.89
N LEU A 20 -44.36 -24.34 13.06
CA LEU A 20 -44.57 -25.30 14.12
C LEU A 20 -45.43 -26.41 13.50
N SER A 21 -44.75 -27.33 12.83
CA SER A 21 -45.24 -28.67 12.64
C SER A 21 -45.38 -29.23 14.04
N PHE A 22 -46.51 -28.97 14.70
CA PHE A 22 -47.00 -29.90 15.69
C PHE A 22 -47.24 -31.19 14.94
N SER A 23 -46.21 -32.03 14.89
CA SER A 23 -46.37 -33.44 14.61
C SER A 23 -47.04 -34.02 15.84
N LEU A 24 -48.36 -33.84 15.94
CA LEU A 24 -49.21 -34.68 16.77
C LEU A 24 -49.26 -36.02 16.04
N ASN A 25 -48.29 -36.88 16.28
CA ASN A 25 -48.38 -38.31 16.02
C ASN A 25 -47.39 -39.02 16.94
N ALA A 26 -47.80 -39.19 18.18
CA ALA A 26 -47.29 -40.23 19.05
C ALA A 26 -48.54 -40.95 19.60
N GLN A 27 -48.61 -42.27 19.44
CA GLN A 27 -49.82 -43.09 19.64
C GLN A 27 -49.58 -44.17 20.72
N VAL A 28 -48.38 -44.74 20.79
CA VAL A 28 -47.82 -45.37 21.99
C VAL A 28 -46.39 -44.84 22.12
N ASN A 29 -45.98 -44.37 23.30
CA ASN A 29 -44.66 -43.79 23.51
C ASN A 29 -43.60 -44.84 23.86
N ALA A 30 -43.97 -45.76 24.74
CA ALA A 30 -43.07 -46.79 25.27
C ALA A 30 -43.90 -47.89 25.94
N ILE A 31 -43.27 -49.04 26.18
CA ILE A 31 -43.75 -50.00 27.16
C ILE A 31 -43.10 -49.66 28.50
N VAL A 32 -43.92 -49.37 29.49
CA VAL A 32 -43.48 -49.09 30.86
C VAL A 32 -43.57 -50.39 31.66
N VAL A 33 -42.48 -50.76 32.31
CA VAL A 33 -42.44 -51.93 33.19
C VAL A 33 -42.49 -51.45 34.63
N GLU A 34 -43.59 -51.75 35.32
CA GLU A 34 -43.77 -51.39 36.72
C GLU A 34 -43.51 -52.58 37.63
N THR A 35 -42.75 -52.36 38.70
CA THR A 35 -42.53 -53.38 39.73
C THR A 35 -43.71 -53.36 40.70
N ILE A 36 -44.46 -54.46 40.75
CA ILE A 36 -45.62 -54.61 41.65
C ILE A 36 -45.20 -55.13 43.02
N GLN A 37 -44.35 -56.15 43.04
CA GLN A 37 -43.93 -56.79 44.28
C GLN A 37 -42.56 -57.46 44.10
N VAL A 38 -41.63 -57.18 45.01
CA VAL A 38 -40.43 -58.00 45.21
C VAL A 38 -40.76 -59.01 46.32
N HIS A 39 -40.49 -60.29 46.06
CA HIS A 39 -40.85 -61.37 46.96
C HIS A 39 -39.63 -61.85 47.73
N ASP A 40 -39.62 -61.63 49.05
CA ASP A 40 -38.53 -62.04 49.95
C ASP A 40 -38.82 -63.35 50.69
N GLY A 41 -39.88 -64.07 50.30
CA GLY A 41 -40.32 -65.28 50.97
C GLY A 41 -41.46 -66.02 50.25
N PRO A 42 -41.95 -67.13 50.84
CA PRO A 42 -43.05 -67.90 50.27
C PRO A 42 -44.39 -67.16 50.38
N VAL A 43 -45.22 -67.32 49.36
CA VAL A 43 -46.59 -66.77 49.27
C VAL A 43 -47.55 -67.92 49.03
N GLY A 44 -48.57 -68.08 49.87
CA GLY A 44 -49.53 -69.17 49.73
C GLY A 44 -48.88 -70.55 49.80
N ASN A 45 -49.01 -71.34 48.74
CA ASN A 45 -48.40 -72.67 48.61
C ASN A 45 -47.13 -72.67 47.75
N SER A 46 -46.71 -71.52 47.24
CA SER A 46 -45.62 -71.37 46.29
C SER A 46 -44.43 -70.63 46.93
N ASP A 47 -43.22 -71.02 46.57
CA ASP A 47 -42.01 -70.33 46.99
C ASP A 47 -41.59 -69.32 45.92
N LEU A 48 -41.87 -68.04 46.18
CA LEU A 48 -41.55 -66.93 45.28
C LEU A 48 -40.28 -66.18 45.71
N THR A 49 -39.50 -66.72 46.65
CA THR A 49 -38.32 -66.02 47.20
C THR A 49 -37.33 -65.61 46.10
N GLY A 50 -37.01 -64.32 46.04
CA GLY A 50 -36.12 -63.72 45.04
C GLY A 50 -36.75 -63.44 43.68
N MET A 51 -38.05 -63.72 43.50
CA MET A 51 -38.80 -63.31 42.31
C MET A 51 -39.33 -61.89 42.44
N THR A 52 -39.51 -61.24 41.30
CA THR A 52 -40.18 -59.95 41.20
C THR A 52 -41.36 -60.08 40.25
N THR A 53 -42.51 -59.56 40.66
CA THR A 53 -43.69 -59.42 39.81
C THR A 53 -43.67 -58.06 39.14
N TYR A 54 -43.75 -58.06 37.82
CA TYR A 54 -43.82 -56.88 36.97
C TYR A 54 -45.17 -56.81 36.26
N ARG A 55 -45.66 -55.59 36.02
CA ARG A 55 -46.74 -55.31 35.07
C ARG A 55 -46.21 -54.47 33.91
N LEU A 56 -46.56 -54.86 32.70
CA LEU A 56 -46.17 -54.16 31.48
C LEU A 56 -47.35 -53.33 31.01
N TYR A 57 -47.13 -52.05 30.78
CA TYR A 57 -48.15 -51.10 30.33
C TYR A 57 -47.73 -50.48 29.00
N ALA A 58 -48.65 -50.37 28.06
CA ALA A 58 -48.50 -49.46 26.92
C ALA A 58 -48.76 -48.03 27.41
N GLN A 59 -47.77 -47.14 27.31
CA GLN A 59 -47.94 -45.72 27.62
C GLN A 59 -48.51 -45.01 26.38
N LEU A 60 -49.75 -44.55 26.50
CA LEU A 60 -50.46 -43.79 25.47
C LEU A 60 -50.26 -42.29 25.66
N THR A 61 -50.58 -41.53 24.62
CA THR A 61 -50.46 -40.06 24.62
C THR A 61 -51.79 -39.36 24.82
N ASP A 62 -52.90 -40.01 24.46
CA ASP A 62 -54.26 -39.53 24.68
C ASP A 62 -55.14 -40.61 25.34
N SER A 63 -56.08 -40.16 26.17
CA SER A 63 -57.07 -41.03 26.83
C SER A 63 -58.04 -41.73 25.87
N LEU A 64 -58.18 -41.21 24.64
CA LEU A 64 -59.05 -41.76 23.62
C LEU A 64 -58.33 -42.79 22.73
N ASP A 65 -57.01 -42.93 22.85
CA ASP A 65 -56.27 -43.93 22.09
C ASP A 65 -56.61 -45.34 22.57
N PHE A 66 -56.65 -46.27 21.62
CA PHE A 66 -57.12 -47.62 21.86
C PHE A 66 -56.08 -48.64 21.41
N VAL A 67 -55.60 -49.48 22.33
CA VAL A 67 -54.76 -50.64 22.01
C VAL A 67 -55.66 -51.81 21.62
N GLY A 68 -55.58 -52.23 20.37
CA GLY A 68 -56.44 -53.28 19.82
C GLY A 68 -55.82 -54.66 19.79
N ALA A 69 -54.52 -54.75 19.53
CA ALA A 69 -53.85 -56.04 19.42
C ALA A 69 -52.38 -55.96 19.80
N VAL A 70 -51.85 -57.10 20.25
CA VAL A 70 -50.42 -57.39 20.23
C VAL A 70 -50.21 -58.49 19.20
N TYR A 71 -49.33 -58.26 18.24
CA TYR A 71 -49.15 -59.15 17.08
C TYR A 71 -47.67 -59.49 16.89
N GLY A 72 -47.40 -60.60 16.21
CA GLY A 72 -46.04 -60.96 15.81
C GLY A 72 -46.01 -61.90 14.61
N SER A 73 -44.87 -61.92 13.93
CA SER A 73 -44.60 -62.77 12.76
C SER A 73 -43.10 -63.01 12.61
N SER A 74 -42.68 -63.77 11.59
CA SER A 74 -41.25 -63.93 11.27
C SER A 74 -40.57 -62.64 10.80
N GLU A 75 -41.33 -61.66 10.30
CA GLU A 75 -40.80 -60.35 9.89
C GLU A 75 -40.77 -59.35 11.04
N GLU A 76 -41.78 -59.41 11.91
CA GLU A 76 -41.95 -58.56 13.08
C GLU A 76 -42.13 -59.46 14.31
N PRO A 77 -41.06 -60.09 14.83
CA PRO A 77 -41.17 -61.02 15.94
C PRO A 77 -41.55 -60.31 17.23
N ILE A 78 -42.22 -61.02 18.13
CA ILE A 78 -42.37 -60.60 19.52
C ILE A 78 -41.71 -61.60 20.45
N ASN A 79 -41.10 -61.08 21.51
CA ASN A 79 -40.49 -61.87 22.55
C ASN A 79 -40.78 -61.24 23.91
N LEU A 80 -41.27 -62.04 24.84
CA LEU A 80 -41.34 -61.74 26.26
C LEU A 80 -40.49 -62.79 26.95
N SER A 81 -39.28 -62.38 27.36
CA SER A 81 -38.24 -63.29 27.80
C SER A 81 -37.73 -62.94 29.18
N THR A 82 -37.39 -63.98 29.93
CA THR A 82 -36.60 -63.90 31.15
C THR A 82 -35.35 -64.78 31.01
N THR A 83 -34.28 -64.44 31.72
CA THR A 83 -33.07 -65.28 31.77
C THR A 83 -33.27 -66.60 32.52
N THR A 84 -34.37 -66.73 33.27
CA THR A 84 -34.70 -67.93 34.04
C THR A 84 -36.02 -68.55 33.55
N SER A 85 -37.10 -68.42 34.31
CA SER A 85 -38.43 -68.94 33.99
C SER A 85 -39.51 -68.00 34.53
N PHE A 86 -40.68 -68.02 33.91
CA PHE A 86 -41.87 -67.37 34.44
C PHE A 86 -42.56 -68.27 35.45
N PHE A 87 -43.07 -67.67 36.53
CA PHE A 87 -43.89 -68.36 37.50
C PHE A 87 -45.31 -68.51 36.95
N GLN A 88 -45.76 -69.77 36.82
CA GLN A 88 -47.12 -70.14 36.42
C GLN A 88 -47.81 -70.95 37.51
N HIS A 89 -49.00 -70.51 37.90
CA HIS A 89 -49.82 -71.12 38.93
C HIS A 89 -50.79 -72.14 38.32
N PRO A 90 -50.97 -73.35 38.90
CA PRO A 90 -51.81 -74.41 38.31
C PRO A 90 -53.31 -74.08 38.15
N ALA A 91 -53.80 -73.07 38.87
CA ALA A 91 -55.18 -72.56 38.77
C ALA A 91 -55.26 -71.23 37.98
N GLY A 92 -54.17 -70.86 37.33
CA GLY A 92 -54.03 -69.70 36.46
C GLY A 92 -54.42 -69.98 35.01
N GLY A 93 -53.95 -69.12 34.11
CA GLY A 93 -54.12 -69.28 32.67
C GLY A 93 -53.37 -68.22 31.88
N SER A 94 -53.35 -68.38 30.55
CA SER A 94 -52.51 -67.55 29.67
C SER A 94 -52.97 -66.11 29.55
N PHE A 95 -54.26 -65.86 29.82
CA PHE A 95 -54.80 -64.51 29.85
C PHE A 95 -55.28 -64.13 31.24
N GLY A 96 -55.13 -62.86 31.62
CA GLY A 96 -55.67 -62.33 32.88
C GLY A 96 -57.18 -62.56 33.01
N THR A 97 -57.89 -62.65 31.87
CA THR A 97 -59.33 -62.95 31.82
C THR A 97 -59.69 -64.38 32.19
N ASP A 98 -58.73 -65.32 32.18
CA ASP A 98 -58.94 -66.71 32.60
C ASP A 98 -58.93 -66.86 34.13
N LEU A 99 -58.44 -65.85 34.85
CA LEU A 99 -58.40 -65.84 36.29
C LEU A 99 -59.81 -65.69 36.89
N ASN A 100 -60.11 -66.55 37.86
CA ASN A 100 -61.35 -66.48 38.60
C ASN A 100 -61.15 -65.76 39.93
N GLY A 101 -61.74 -64.56 40.06
CA GLY A 101 -61.61 -63.71 41.24
C GLY A 101 -62.05 -64.36 42.56
N PHE A 102 -62.84 -65.43 42.54
CA PHE A 102 -63.13 -66.21 43.75
C PHE A 102 -61.89 -66.88 44.34
N PHE A 103 -60.98 -67.40 43.50
CA PHE A 103 -59.80 -68.12 43.95
C PHE A 103 -58.68 -67.19 44.44
N LEU A 104 -58.62 -65.94 43.99
CA LEU A 104 -57.59 -64.97 44.41
C LEU A 104 -57.55 -64.70 45.92
N ASN A 105 -58.70 -64.80 46.60
CA ASN A 105 -58.79 -64.62 48.06
C ASN A 105 -58.40 -65.89 48.86
N ILE A 106 -58.37 -67.05 48.20
CA ILE A 106 -58.15 -68.36 48.82
C ILE A 106 -56.73 -68.86 48.52
N LEU A 107 -56.21 -68.54 47.34
CA LEU A 107 -54.88 -68.87 46.84
C LEU A 107 -54.12 -67.56 46.61
N PRO A 108 -53.41 -67.04 47.63
CA PRO A 108 -52.76 -65.73 47.51
C PRO A 108 -51.61 -65.72 46.49
N ASP A 109 -50.99 -66.87 46.23
CA ASP A 109 -49.99 -67.07 45.17
C ASP A 109 -50.56 -66.92 43.75
N LEU A 110 -51.85 -67.19 43.54
CA LEU A 110 -52.50 -66.99 42.24
C LEU A 110 -52.49 -65.51 41.80
N ASN A 111 -52.42 -64.55 42.73
CA ASN A 111 -52.34 -63.13 42.38
C ASN A 111 -51.05 -62.75 41.64
N TYR A 112 -50.02 -63.60 41.73
CA TYR A 112 -48.70 -63.35 41.14
C TYR A 112 -48.41 -64.28 39.96
N ASP A 113 -49.43 -64.97 39.44
CA ASP A 113 -49.37 -65.73 38.20
C ASP A 113 -48.95 -64.85 37.00
N SER A 114 -48.31 -65.45 35.99
CA SER A 114 -47.87 -64.73 34.79
C SER A 114 -48.87 -64.93 33.65
N TRP A 115 -49.37 -63.82 33.10
CA TRP A 115 -50.44 -63.84 32.10
C TRP A 115 -50.37 -62.63 31.18
N LEU A 116 -50.95 -62.77 30.00
CA LEU A 116 -51.05 -61.73 28.97
C LEU A 116 -52.43 -61.05 29.04
N THR A 117 -52.55 -59.82 28.58
CA THR A 117 -53.85 -59.14 28.50
C THR A 117 -53.85 -57.94 27.54
N ILE A 118 -55.01 -57.31 27.43
CA ILE A 118 -55.19 -55.93 26.99
C ILE A 118 -56.20 -55.28 27.96
N GLY A 119 -55.67 -54.51 28.91
CA GLY A 119 -56.37 -53.69 29.91
C GLY A 119 -57.14 -54.42 31.02
N LEU A 120 -57.20 -55.75 31.02
CA LEU A 120 -57.92 -56.52 32.05
C LEU A 120 -56.98 -57.36 32.91
N ASP A 121 -57.13 -57.32 34.22
CA ASP A 121 -56.43 -58.22 35.15
C ASP A 121 -57.31 -59.36 35.70
N LEU A 122 -58.58 -59.41 35.27
CA LEU A 122 -59.58 -60.41 35.61
C LEU A 122 -60.61 -60.55 34.49
N ALA A 123 -61.52 -61.54 34.61
CA ALA A 123 -62.67 -61.66 33.73
C ALA A 123 -63.48 -60.34 33.63
N PRO A 124 -64.00 -59.97 32.44
CA PRO A 124 -64.74 -58.73 32.21
C PRO A 124 -65.86 -58.52 33.24
N SER A 125 -65.89 -57.33 33.85
CA SER A 125 -66.87 -56.94 34.87
C SER A 125 -67.65 -55.67 34.50
N GLY A 126 -67.08 -54.85 33.61
CA GLY A 126 -67.69 -53.66 33.03
C GLY A 126 -68.72 -53.96 31.94
N VAL A 127 -69.58 -52.97 31.65
CA VAL A 127 -70.68 -53.11 30.66
C VAL A 127 -70.20 -53.18 29.21
N ASN A 128 -68.98 -52.73 28.92
CA ASN A 128 -68.38 -52.71 27.58
C ASN A 128 -66.97 -53.33 27.56
N GLU A 129 -66.62 -54.15 28.54
CA GLU A 129 -65.35 -54.89 28.54
C GLU A 129 -65.52 -56.21 27.78
N GLU A 130 -64.50 -56.61 27.01
CA GLU A 130 -64.48 -57.89 26.31
C GLU A 130 -63.30 -58.75 26.76
N GLY A 131 -63.49 -60.07 26.72
CA GLY A 131 -62.41 -61.03 26.98
C GLY A 131 -61.38 -61.03 25.86
N ILE A 132 -60.14 -61.41 26.19
CA ILE A 132 -59.05 -61.43 25.21
C ILE A 132 -59.27 -62.58 24.22
N SER A 133 -59.24 -62.25 22.92
CA SER A 133 -59.25 -63.23 21.84
C SER A 133 -57.84 -63.44 21.32
N SER A 134 -57.54 -64.63 20.80
CA SER A 134 -56.24 -64.91 20.20
C SER A 134 -56.33 -65.79 18.96
N ILE A 135 -55.34 -65.65 18.08
CA ILE A 135 -55.20 -66.41 16.85
C ILE A 135 -53.72 -66.69 16.58
N GLY A 136 -53.39 -67.91 16.15
CA GLY A 136 -52.04 -68.24 15.69
C GLY A 136 -50.95 -68.34 16.76
N ILE A 137 -51.30 -68.37 18.06
CA ILE A 137 -50.34 -68.36 19.18
C ILE A 137 -50.46 -69.55 20.16
N ILE A 138 -51.05 -70.68 19.72
CA ILE A 138 -51.38 -71.82 20.60
C ILE A 138 -50.12 -72.49 21.17
N ALA A 139 -49.06 -72.61 20.38
CA ALA A 139 -47.82 -73.26 20.82
C ALA A 139 -47.07 -72.39 21.82
N GLU A 140 -47.08 -71.08 21.58
CA GLU A 140 -46.44 -70.04 22.35
C GLU A 140 -47.13 -69.87 23.71
N GLN A 141 -48.48 -69.89 23.74
CA GLN A 141 -49.25 -69.98 25.00
C GLN A 141 -48.88 -71.22 25.81
N ALA A 142 -48.81 -72.39 25.17
CA ALA A 142 -48.47 -73.63 25.87
C ALA A 142 -47.03 -73.61 26.44
N ALA A 143 -46.08 -72.98 25.75
CA ALA A 143 -44.72 -72.77 26.25
C ALA A 143 -44.70 -71.79 27.43
N PHE A 144 -45.44 -70.69 27.33
CA PHE A 144 -45.55 -69.70 28.40
C PHE A 144 -46.21 -70.28 29.67
N GLU A 145 -47.27 -71.07 29.55
CA GLU A 145 -47.88 -71.84 30.66
C GLU A 145 -46.93 -72.87 31.28
N ALA A 146 -45.92 -73.32 30.55
CA ALA A 146 -44.87 -74.19 31.07
C ALA A 146 -43.75 -73.40 31.78
N GLY A 147 -43.85 -72.07 31.83
CA GLY A 147 -42.86 -71.16 32.42
C GLY A 147 -41.71 -70.80 31.48
N GLU A 148 -41.80 -71.14 30.19
CA GLU A 148 -40.81 -70.77 29.17
C GLU A 148 -41.06 -69.35 28.62
N ASN A 149 -40.11 -68.84 27.84
CA ASN A 149 -40.25 -67.53 27.19
C ASN A 149 -41.36 -67.56 26.13
N PHE A 150 -42.15 -66.49 26.05
CA PHE A 150 -43.13 -66.33 24.99
C PHE A 150 -42.43 -65.72 23.77
N VAL A 151 -42.26 -66.49 22.69
CA VAL A 151 -41.59 -66.04 21.46
C VAL A 151 -42.49 -66.39 20.28
N LEU A 152 -42.89 -65.39 19.51
CA LEU A 152 -43.70 -65.56 18.29
C LEU A 152 -42.94 -64.98 17.11
N ASP A 153 -42.33 -65.87 16.33
CA ASP A 153 -41.50 -65.59 15.14
C ASP A 153 -41.94 -66.43 13.93
N SER A 154 -43.17 -66.96 13.96
CA SER A 154 -43.67 -67.87 12.93
C SER A 154 -44.04 -67.15 11.63
N GLU A 155 -43.89 -67.85 10.49
CA GLU A 155 -44.22 -67.31 9.16
C GLU A 155 -45.72 -66.98 9.00
N VAL A 156 -46.59 -67.71 9.71
CA VAL A 156 -48.04 -67.44 9.71
C VAL A 156 -48.37 -66.23 10.57
N GLY A 157 -47.55 -65.96 11.59
CA GLY A 157 -47.80 -64.96 12.61
C GLY A 157 -48.98 -65.32 13.52
N GLY A 158 -49.23 -64.43 14.47
CA GLY A 158 -50.31 -64.56 15.44
C GLY A 158 -50.56 -63.25 16.17
N SER A 159 -51.65 -63.21 16.93
CA SER A 159 -51.99 -62.07 17.77
C SER A 159 -52.93 -62.46 18.91
N TRP A 160 -52.92 -61.65 19.96
CA TRP A 160 -54.06 -61.53 20.86
C TRP A 160 -54.62 -60.12 20.78
N PHE A 161 -55.94 -59.99 20.83
CA PHE A 161 -56.63 -58.77 20.46
C PHE A 161 -57.99 -58.63 21.16
N VAL A 162 -58.47 -57.40 21.14
CA VAL A 162 -59.80 -56.95 21.55
C VAL A 162 -60.43 -56.15 20.42
N LEU A 163 -61.75 -56.13 20.33
CA LEU A 163 -62.41 -55.46 19.22
C LEU A 163 -62.53 -53.94 19.47
N PRO A 164 -62.38 -53.10 18.43
CA PRO A 164 -62.59 -51.66 18.58
C PRO A 164 -63.96 -51.35 19.19
N GLY A 165 -63.95 -50.58 20.29
CA GLY A 165 -65.14 -50.25 21.07
C GLY A 165 -65.23 -50.92 22.43
N SER A 166 -64.33 -51.85 22.76
CA SER A 166 -64.19 -52.40 24.12
C SER A 166 -63.55 -51.37 25.07
N GLU A 167 -64.05 -51.23 26.29
CA GLU A 167 -63.54 -50.24 27.23
C GLU A 167 -62.12 -50.58 27.73
N ASN A 168 -61.77 -51.88 27.76
CA ASN A 168 -60.47 -52.34 28.21
C ASN A 168 -59.31 -52.10 27.22
N GLY A 169 -59.58 -51.69 25.98
CA GLY A 169 -58.51 -51.25 25.08
C GLY A 169 -58.15 -49.77 25.25
N LEU A 170 -58.94 -48.99 26.00
CA LEU A 170 -58.74 -47.55 26.19
C LEU A 170 -57.76 -47.28 27.33
N ALA A 171 -57.06 -46.15 27.24
CA ALA A 171 -56.16 -45.67 28.29
C ALA A 171 -56.90 -45.46 29.62
N ASP A 172 -56.27 -45.89 30.71
CA ASP A 172 -56.73 -45.60 32.07
C ASP A 172 -56.44 -44.14 32.51
N GLU A 173 -56.66 -43.83 33.80
CA GLU A 173 -56.40 -42.50 34.37
C GLU A 173 -54.94 -42.04 34.24
N ASN A 174 -53.99 -42.96 34.07
CA ASN A 174 -52.56 -42.70 33.89
C ASN A 174 -52.13 -42.69 32.41
N LEU A 175 -53.09 -42.76 31.49
CA LEU A 175 -52.86 -42.94 30.05
C LEU A 175 -52.15 -44.26 29.74
N GLN A 176 -52.45 -45.32 30.48
CA GLN A 176 -51.81 -46.62 30.33
C GLN A 176 -52.83 -47.71 29.97
N VAL A 177 -52.37 -48.72 29.22
CA VAL A 177 -53.12 -49.96 28.98
C VAL A 177 -52.27 -51.14 29.42
N LEU A 178 -52.79 -51.97 30.33
CA LEU A 178 -52.09 -53.16 30.81
C LEU A 178 -51.93 -54.18 29.66
N LEU A 179 -50.73 -54.72 29.49
CA LEU A 179 -50.39 -55.68 28.43
C LEU A 179 -50.06 -57.08 28.98
N ALA A 180 -49.44 -57.14 30.15
CA ALA A 180 -49.08 -58.39 30.80
C ALA A 180 -48.77 -58.19 32.28
N GLN A 181 -48.89 -59.27 33.05
CA GLN A 181 -48.25 -59.43 34.34
C GLN A 181 -47.29 -60.61 34.26
N VAL A 182 -46.06 -60.46 34.75
CA VAL A 182 -45.07 -61.54 34.75
C VAL A 182 -44.33 -61.59 36.07
N THR A 183 -44.08 -62.79 36.57
CA THR A 183 -43.29 -63.01 37.79
C THR A 183 -42.08 -63.87 37.47
N THR A 184 -40.88 -63.36 37.76
CA THR A 184 -39.62 -64.06 37.48
C THR A 184 -38.50 -63.62 38.44
N ASN A 185 -37.52 -64.48 38.67
CA ASN A 185 -36.26 -64.14 39.37
C ASN A 185 -35.09 -63.87 38.40
N GLY A 186 -35.37 -63.87 37.10
CA GLY A 186 -34.40 -63.53 36.06
C GLY A 186 -34.52 -62.07 35.61
N LEU A 187 -33.66 -61.71 34.68
CA LEU A 187 -33.69 -60.42 33.99
C LEU A 187 -34.78 -60.47 32.92
N LEU A 188 -35.74 -59.57 33.01
CA LEU A 188 -36.83 -59.42 32.04
C LEU A 188 -36.34 -58.58 30.86
N SER A 189 -36.60 -59.03 29.64
CA SER A 189 -36.34 -58.26 28.43
C SER A 189 -37.24 -58.75 27.29
N GLY A 190 -37.55 -57.88 26.35
CA GLY A 190 -38.34 -58.28 25.20
C GLY A 190 -38.76 -57.13 24.30
N GLN A 191 -39.54 -57.49 23.30
CA GLN A 191 -40.16 -56.62 22.32
C GLN A 191 -41.59 -57.07 22.10
N LEU A 192 -42.55 -56.14 22.22
CA LEU A 192 -43.93 -56.36 21.81
C LEU A 192 -44.29 -55.42 20.66
N ASN A 193 -45.01 -55.93 19.67
CA ASN A 193 -45.52 -55.13 18.56
C ASN A 193 -47.01 -54.88 18.79
N LEU A 194 -47.38 -53.60 18.88
CA LEU A 194 -48.70 -53.15 19.30
C LEU A 194 -49.45 -52.54 18.12
N GLN A 195 -50.74 -52.85 18.01
CA GLN A 195 -51.70 -52.16 17.17
C GLN A 195 -52.49 -51.17 18.02
N CYS A 196 -52.40 -49.89 17.67
CA CYS A 196 -53.13 -48.81 18.33
C CYS A 196 -53.99 -48.03 17.34
N PHE A 197 -55.24 -47.71 17.69
CA PHE A 197 -56.16 -46.89 16.88
C PHE A 197 -56.26 -45.48 17.48
N LEU A 198 -56.00 -44.45 16.66
CA LEU A 198 -56.04 -43.05 17.07
C LEU A 198 -57.46 -42.65 17.46
N ALA A 199 -57.65 -42.14 18.68
CA ALA A 199 -58.97 -41.77 19.20
C ALA A 199 -60.05 -42.87 19.02
N GLY A 200 -59.63 -44.14 19.00
CA GLY A 200 -60.49 -45.30 18.77
C GLY A 200 -61.04 -45.42 17.34
N ASN A 201 -60.51 -44.67 16.37
CA ASN A 201 -60.93 -44.75 14.97
C ASN A 201 -60.30 -45.97 14.26
N PRO A 202 -61.08 -46.98 13.83
CA PRO A 202 -60.56 -48.19 13.21
C PRO A 202 -59.86 -47.96 11.86
N PHE A 203 -59.95 -46.75 11.29
CA PHE A 203 -59.28 -46.40 10.02
C PHE A 203 -57.92 -45.72 10.22
N ASP A 204 -57.59 -45.31 11.45
CA ASP A 204 -56.36 -44.60 11.78
C ASP A 204 -55.50 -45.48 12.70
N GLU A 205 -54.91 -46.54 12.14
CA GLU A 205 -54.11 -47.52 12.88
C GLU A 205 -52.61 -47.19 12.89
N GLN A 206 -51.96 -47.52 14.00
CA GLN A 206 -50.51 -47.57 14.18
C GLN A 206 -50.09 -49.00 14.46
N LEU A 207 -49.00 -49.40 13.84
CA LEU A 207 -48.30 -50.65 14.07
C LEU A 207 -46.87 -50.30 14.45
N ALA A 208 -46.48 -50.60 15.69
CA ALA A 208 -45.16 -50.22 16.19
C ALA A 208 -44.60 -51.27 17.16
N ALA A 209 -43.29 -51.49 17.06
CA ALA A 209 -42.50 -52.33 17.94
C ALA A 209 -41.94 -51.52 19.11
N PHE A 210 -42.04 -52.06 20.32
CA PHE A 210 -41.48 -51.43 21.52
C PHE A 210 -40.67 -52.44 22.32
N GLU A 211 -39.42 -52.09 22.58
CA GLU A 211 -38.53 -52.85 23.45
C GLU A 211 -38.73 -52.45 24.91
N PHE A 212 -38.50 -53.40 25.82
CA PHE A 212 -38.55 -53.20 27.25
C PHE A 212 -37.57 -54.11 27.98
N SER A 213 -37.17 -53.69 29.17
CA SER A 213 -36.29 -54.48 30.02
C SER A 213 -36.44 -54.08 31.50
N ALA A 214 -36.24 -55.05 32.39
CA ALA A 214 -36.26 -54.87 33.84
C ALA A 214 -35.43 -55.95 34.55
N GLY A 215 -35.09 -55.71 35.81
CA GLY A 215 -34.44 -56.70 36.68
C GLY A 215 -33.04 -56.34 37.17
N ALA A 216 -32.30 -55.50 36.44
CA ALA A 216 -31.01 -54.94 36.87
C ALA A 216 -30.93 -53.44 36.54
N PRO A 217 -31.34 -52.56 37.47
CA PRO A 217 -31.28 -51.11 37.28
C PRO A 217 -29.84 -50.60 37.41
N GLY A 218 -29.34 -49.90 36.39
CA GLY A 218 -28.01 -49.29 36.37
C GLY A 218 -27.78 -48.51 35.08
N CYS A 219 -26.57 -48.00 34.86
CA CYS A 219 -26.29 -47.28 33.61
C CYS A 219 -26.04 -48.26 32.46
N THR A 220 -26.86 -48.20 31.42
CA THR A 220 -26.79 -49.12 30.26
C THR A 220 -25.98 -48.56 29.08
N SER A 221 -25.52 -47.32 29.15
CA SER A 221 -24.75 -46.67 28.07
C SER A 221 -23.26 -46.99 28.20
N GLU A 222 -22.67 -47.66 27.21
CA GLU A 222 -21.23 -48.00 27.16
C GLU A 222 -20.31 -46.76 27.16
N ASP A 223 -20.83 -45.61 26.72
CA ASP A 223 -20.10 -44.34 26.68
C ASP A 223 -20.12 -43.58 28.03
N ALA A 224 -20.89 -44.05 29.01
CA ALA A 224 -20.97 -43.42 30.31
C ALA A 224 -19.83 -43.87 31.24
N CYS A 225 -19.36 -42.96 32.09
CA CYS A 225 -18.27 -43.19 33.02
C CYS A 225 -18.61 -44.19 34.14
N ASN A 226 -19.90 -44.44 34.38
CA ASN A 226 -20.40 -45.40 35.34
C ASN A 226 -21.22 -46.52 34.67
N PHE A 227 -20.91 -46.86 33.41
CA PHE A 227 -21.48 -48.00 32.71
C PHE A 227 -21.43 -49.27 33.58
N ASP A 228 -22.58 -49.93 33.71
CA ASP A 228 -22.72 -51.20 34.42
C ASP A 228 -23.08 -52.30 33.41
N ALA A 229 -22.13 -53.20 33.18
CA ALA A 229 -22.29 -54.31 32.23
C ALA A 229 -23.37 -55.33 32.66
N ASP A 230 -23.76 -55.34 33.94
CA ASP A 230 -24.82 -56.21 34.46
C ASP A 230 -26.20 -55.51 34.43
N ALA A 231 -26.25 -54.20 34.15
CA ALA A 231 -27.50 -53.46 34.05
C ALA A 231 -28.20 -53.74 32.72
N ASN A 232 -29.50 -54.03 32.80
CA ASN A 232 -30.35 -54.21 31.63
C ASN A 232 -31.46 -53.15 31.54
N SER A 233 -31.59 -52.27 32.54
CA SER A 233 -32.62 -51.24 32.61
C SER A 233 -32.00 -49.94 33.10
N ASP A 234 -32.14 -48.86 32.33
CA ASP A 234 -31.59 -47.56 32.72
C ASP A 234 -32.43 -46.94 33.84
N ASN A 235 -31.78 -46.61 34.94
CA ASN A 235 -32.40 -45.93 36.09
C ASN A 235 -32.12 -44.42 36.10
N GLY A 236 -31.53 -43.88 35.03
CA GLY A 236 -31.14 -42.48 34.91
C GLY A 236 -29.87 -42.13 35.68
N SER A 237 -29.09 -43.13 36.12
CA SER A 237 -27.83 -42.90 36.84
C SER A 237 -26.63 -42.65 35.93
N CYS A 238 -26.76 -42.77 34.61
CA CYS A 238 -25.66 -42.55 33.68
C CYS A 238 -25.04 -41.15 33.84
N TRP A 239 -23.72 -41.12 34.04
CA TRP A 239 -22.92 -39.91 34.12
C TRP A 239 -21.85 -39.95 33.03
N PHE A 240 -21.73 -38.83 32.31
CA PHE A 240 -20.79 -38.63 31.22
C PHE A 240 -19.77 -37.56 31.61
N ALA A 241 -18.52 -37.75 31.18
CA ALA A 241 -17.50 -36.72 31.32
C ALA A 241 -17.89 -35.47 30.50
N PRO A 242 -17.58 -34.26 30.98
CA PRO A 242 -17.72 -33.04 30.18
C PRO A 242 -16.86 -33.12 28.90
N ASP A 243 -17.28 -32.43 27.84
CA ASP A 243 -16.52 -32.35 26.59
C ASP A 243 -15.06 -31.96 26.87
N GLY A 244 -14.10 -32.67 26.27
CA GLY A 244 -12.66 -32.46 26.46
C GLY A 244 -12.04 -33.19 27.67
N TYR A 245 -12.85 -33.73 28.58
CA TYR A 245 -12.38 -34.46 29.76
C TYR A 245 -12.66 -35.96 29.67
N ASN A 246 -11.83 -36.77 30.32
CA ASN A 246 -12.07 -38.19 30.52
C ASN A 246 -12.91 -38.45 31.79
N CYS A 247 -13.22 -39.71 32.06
CA CYS A 247 -14.04 -40.12 33.21
C CYS A 247 -13.39 -39.90 34.58
N ASP A 248 -12.09 -39.65 34.64
CA ASP A 248 -11.37 -39.25 35.84
C ASP A 248 -11.31 -37.72 36.00
N LEU A 249 -12.01 -36.97 35.12
CA LEU A 249 -11.98 -35.52 35.00
C LEU A 249 -10.58 -34.97 34.66
N GLU A 250 -9.76 -35.78 34.02
CA GLU A 250 -8.49 -35.33 33.45
C GLU A 250 -8.72 -34.88 32.02
N CYS A 251 -8.00 -33.83 31.63
CA CYS A 251 -8.06 -33.35 30.27
C CYS A 251 -7.48 -34.37 29.28
N ILE A 252 -8.13 -34.54 28.14
CA ILE A 252 -7.70 -35.46 27.07
C ILE A 252 -6.53 -34.87 26.26
N ASP A 253 -6.57 -33.57 25.99
CA ASP A 253 -5.54 -32.81 25.25
C ASP A 253 -5.15 -31.56 26.05
N ASP A 254 -4.01 -31.65 26.73
CA ASP A 254 -3.41 -30.62 27.58
C ASP A 254 -1.91 -30.54 27.23
N THR A 255 -1.57 -29.58 26.36
CA THR A 255 -0.24 -29.44 25.77
C THR A 255 0.77 -28.87 26.77
N ASP A 256 0.34 -27.97 27.65
CA ASP A 256 1.23 -27.25 28.57
C ASP A 256 1.26 -27.84 30.00
N GLY A 257 0.30 -28.72 30.32
CA GLY A 257 0.19 -29.47 31.57
C GLY A 257 -0.40 -28.69 32.74
N ASP A 258 -1.13 -27.60 32.49
CA ASP A 258 -1.73 -26.75 33.53
C ASP A 258 -3.07 -27.29 34.07
N GLY A 259 -3.62 -28.33 33.42
CA GLY A 259 -4.87 -28.98 33.79
C GLY A 259 -6.13 -28.38 33.14
N ILE A 260 -5.97 -27.45 32.20
CA ILE A 260 -7.02 -26.89 31.35
C ILE A 260 -6.82 -27.46 29.94
N CYS A 261 -7.90 -27.93 29.31
CA CYS A 261 -7.75 -28.48 27.97
C CYS A 261 -7.47 -27.42 26.93
N ASP A 262 -6.65 -27.77 25.94
CA ASP A 262 -6.28 -26.93 24.80
C ASP A 262 -7.51 -26.28 24.14
N SER A 263 -8.64 -26.99 24.09
CA SER A 263 -9.91 -26.48 23.52
C SER A 263 -10.60 -25.40 24.37
N PHE A 264 -10.27 -25.31 25.65
CA PHE A 264 -10.76 -24.34 26.63
C PHE A 264 -9.71 -23.30 26.99
N GLU A 265 -8.52 -23.37 26.39
CA GLU A 265 -7.48 -22.42 26.67
C GLU A 265 -7.78 -21.05 26.09
N VAL A 266 -7.50 -20.02 26.89
CA VAL A 266 -7.52 -18.62 26.47
C VAL A 266 -6.08 -18.20 26.27
N MET A 267 -5.66 -18.12 25.01
CA MET A 267 -4.35 -17.59 24.63
C MET A 267 -4.30 -16.07 24.77
N GLY A 268 -3.22 -15.56 25.36
CA GLY A 268 -2.96 -14.11 25.38
C GLY A 268 -1.86 -13.70 26.36
N CYS A 269 -1.82 -12.40 26.66
CA CYS A 269 -0.91 -11.80 27.63
C CYS A 269 -1.69 -11.11 28.76
N GLU A 270 -1.14 -11.12 29.97
CA GLU A 270 -1.77 -10.49 31.14
C GLU A 270 -1.54 -8.97 31.23
N ASP A 271 -0.70 -8.39 30.37
CA ASP A 271 -0.40 -6.95 30.39
C ASP A 271 -1.50 -6.15 29.66
N PRO A 272 -2.24 -5.26 30.34
CA PRO A 272 -3.29 -4.43 29.72
C PRO A 272 -2.80 -3.46 28.65
N ALA A 273 -1.49 -3.20 28.57
CA ALA A 273 -0.90 -2.37 27.53
C ALA A 273 -0.56 -3.15 26.24
N SER A 274 -0.71 -4.48 26.25
CA SER A 274 -0.44 -5.32 25.08
C SER A 274 -1.67 -5.44 24.16
N CYS A 275 -1.41 -5.65 22.88
CA CYS A 275 -2.40 -5.82 21.83
C CYS A 275 -3.09 -7.19 21.85
N ASN A 276 -2.43 -8.18 22.45
CA ASN A 276 -2.98 -9.50 22.73
C ASN A 276 -3.35 -9.66 24.22
N PHE A 277 -3.72 -8.57 24.89
CA PHE A 277 -4.26 -8.62 26.23
C PHE A 277 -5.59 -9.38 26.25
N ALA A 278 -5.70 -10.35 27.15
CA ALA A 278 -6.98 -10.94 27.50
C ALA A 278 -7.04 -11.26 29.00
N GLU A 279 -8.26 -11.26 29.55
CA GLU A 279 -8.48 -11.67 30.94
C GLU A 279 -8.72 -13.17 31.00
N GLY A 280 -8.25 -13.81 32.08
CA GLY A 280 -8.42 -15.25 32.27
C GLY A 280 -7.57 -16.09 31.32
N ILE A 281 -6.37 -15.61 30.98
CA ILE A 281 -5.37 -16.37 30.22
C ILE A 281 -5.08 -17.68 30.92
N THR A 282 -5.11 -18.75 30.15
CA THR A 282 -4.66 -20.08 30.60
C THR A 282 -3.41 -20.49 29.82
N ASP A 283 -3.27 -20.04 28.55
CA ASP A 283 -2.05 -20.20 27.76
C ASP A 283 -1.35 -18.85 27.54
N VAL A 284 -0.23 -18.64 28.23
CA VAL A 284 0.52 -17.38 28.19
C VAL A 284 1.45 -17.34 26.98
N ILE A 285 1.12 -16.45 26.04
CA ILE A 285 1.95 -16.16 24.87
C ILE A 285 2.69 -14.83 25.01
N GLU A 286 3.68 -14.60 24.14
CA GLU A 286 4.48 -13.37 24.14
C GLU A 286 3.62 -12.11 23.94
N CYS A 287 3.80 -11.10 24.78
CA CYS A 287 3.05 -9.85 24.72
C CYS A 287 3.47 -9.02 23.50
N ILE A 288 2.50 -8.68 22.66
CA ILE A 288 2.68 -7.84 21.48
C ILE A 288 2.30 -6.41 21.86
N TYR A 289 3.17 -5.45 21.59
CA TYR A 289 2.90 -4.03 21.85
C TYR A 289 2.72 -3.28 20.53
N PRO A 290 1.92 -2.19 20.52
CA PRO A 290 1.82 -1.36 19.33
C PRO A 290 3.12 -0.58 19.11
N ASP A 291 3.44 -0.31 17.86
CA ASP A 291 4.53 0.59 17.51
C ASP A 291 4.27 1.99 18.07
N THR A 292 5.34 2.74 18.37
CA THR A 292 5.22 4.09 18.95
C THR A 292 4.35 4.97 18.04
N GLY A 293 3.33 5.64 18.59
CA GLY A 293 2.44 6.51 17.79
C GLY A 293 1.25 5.79 17.13
N TYR A 294 1.22 4.46 17.15
CA TYR A 294 0.11 3.65 16.65
C TYR A 294 -0.66 2.97 17.80
N ASP A 295 -1.90 2.56 17.51
CA ASP A 295 -2.67 1.65 18.35
C ASP A 295 -2.43 0.18 17.93
N CYS A 296 -3.09 -0.74 18.63
CA CYS A 296 -2.95 -2.17 18.40
C CYS A 296 -3.52 -2.70 17.08
N PHE A 297 -4.27 -1.88 16.35
CA PHE A 297 -4.75 -2.17 15.00
C PHE A 297 -3.87 -1.52 13.93
N GLY A 298 -2.76 -0.87 14.33
CA GLY A 298 -1.90 -0.10 13.45
C GLY A 298 -2.54 1.22 13.03
N ALA A 299 -3.60 1.68 13.71
CA ALA A 299 -4.20 2.97 13.45
C ALA A 299 -3.43 4.06 14.17
N CYS A 300 -3.40 5.23 13.56
CA CYS A 300 -2.68 6.35 14.09
C CYS A 300 -3.35 6.94 15.35
N LEU A 301 -2.57 7.21 16.40
CA LEU A 301 -3.11 7.82 17.64
C LEU A 301 -3.36 9.32 17.52
N ALA A 302 -2.57 10.00 16.70
CA ALA A 302 -2.70 11.42 16.42
C ALA A 302 -2.21 11.67 14.99
N ASP A 303 -3.15 12.11 14.15
CA ASP A 303 -2.98 12.50 12.76
C ASP A 303 -3.76 13.83 12.62
N SER A 304 -3.02 14.94 12.51
CA SER A 304 -3.60 16.29 12.59
C SER A 304 -4.18 16.78 11.27
N ASP A 305 -3.65 16.33 10.14
CA ASP A 305 -4.06 16.74 8.81
C ASP A 305 -4.88 15.65 8.06
N SER A 306 -4.97 14.44 8.64
CA SER A 306 -5.68 13.27 8.15
C SER A 306 -5.13 12.70 6.85
N ASP A 307 -3.81 12.80 6.62
CA ASP A 307 -3.13 12.27 5.44
C ASP A 307 -2.76 10.77 5.56
N GLY A 308 -2.86 10.20 6.76
CA GLY A 308 -2.55 8.80 7.07
C GLY A 308 -1.15 8.57 7.66
N ILE A 309 -0.38 9.62 7.92
CA ILE A 309 0.90 9.61 8.61
C ILE A 309 0.68 10.17 10.02
N CYS A 310 1.28 9.54 11.04
CA CYS A 310 1.11 10.03 12.40
C CYS A 310 2.00 11.22 12.70
N ASN A 311 1.52 12.14 13.53
CA ASN A 311 2.28 13.31 13.96
C ASN A 311 3.72 13.03 14.43
N PRO A 312 4.03 11.95 15.18
CA PRO A 312 5.40 11.65 15.56
C PRO A 312 6.33 11.28 14.39
N PHE A 313 5.76 10.96 13.23
CA PHE A 313 6.44 10.59 11.99
C PHE A 313 6.27 11.65 10.90
N GLU A 314 5.57 12.73 11.18
CA GLU A 314 5.49 13.87 10.27
C GLU A 314 6.88 14.51 10.14
N VAL A 315 7.24 14.83 8.91
CA VAL A 315 8.46 15.56 8.56
C VAL A 315 8.04 16.86 7.90
N ASP A 316 8.28 17.97 8.59
CA ASP A 316 8.03 19.32 8.08
C ASP A 316 8.94 19.63 6.89
N GLY A 317 8.38 20.13 5.79
CA GLY A 317 9.13 20.64 4.64
C GLY A 317 8.24 21.07 3.48
N CYS A 318 8.82 21.26 2.30
CA CYS A 318 8.06 21.55 1.09
C CYS A 318 7.64 20.24 0.39
N THR A 319 6.34 19.98 0.29
CA THR A 319 5.77 18.76 -0.34
C THR A 319 5.37 18.99 -1.81
N ASP A 320 5.35 20.23 -2.29
CA ASP A 320 5.07 20.56 -3.69
C ASP A 320 6.24 20.17 -4.62
N GLY A 321 6.01 19.18 -5.47
CA GLY A 321 6.99 18.69 -6.44
C GLY A 321 7.40 19.68 -7.53
N GLU A 322 6.71 20.82 -7.67
CA GLU A 322 7.08 21.91 -8.59
C GLU A 322 7.98 22.98 -7.92
N ALA A 323 8.21 22.88 -6.61
CA ALA A 323 9.07 23.81 -5.87
C ALA A 323 10.56 23.46 -5.96
N CYS A 324 11.43 24.47 -5.90
CA CYS A 324 12.89 24.34 -5.97
C CYS A 324 13.52 23.66 -4.76
N ASN A 325 12.85 23.73 -3.62
CA ASN A 325 13.26 23.09 -2.36
C ASN A 325 12.31 21.96 -1.97
N TYR A 326 11.66 21.32 -2.95
CA TYR A 326 10.88 20.11 -2.73
C TYR A 326 11.70 19.07 -1.95
N ASP A 327 11.14 18.58 -0.85
CA ASP A 327 11.70 17.50 -0.04
C ASP A 327 10.80 16.27 -0.13
N ALA A 328 11.30 15.21 -0.78
CA ALA A 328 10.58 13.95 -0.92
C ALA A 328 10.38 13.20 0.40
N ALA A 329 11.09 13.59 1.47
CA ALA A 329 10.88 13.07 2.82
C ALA A 329 9.86 13.88 3.63
N ALA A 330 9.51 15.09 3.19
CA ALA A 330 8.50 15.91 3.85
C ALA A 330 7.12 15.28 3.68
N THR A 331 6.38 15.22 4.77
CA THR A 331 5.02 14.71 4.82
C THR A 331 4.02 15.83 5.12
N ASP A 332 4.46 16.93 5.73
CA ASP A 332 3.62 18.10 6.03
C ASP A 332 4.26 19.39 5.50
N GLU A 333 3.41 20.30 5.03
CA GLU A 333 3.77 21.58 4.43
C GLU A 333 4.13 22.62 5.49
N ASP A 334 5.42 22.94 5.61
CA ASP A 334 5.90 23.93 6.58
C ASP A 334 5.83 25.39 6.06
N GLY A 335 5.39 25.56 4.81
CA GLY A 335 5.34 26.85 4.12
C GLY A 335 6.69 27.36 3.63
N SER A 336 7.72 26.50 3.55
CA SER A 336 9.05 26.85 3.05
C SER A 336 9.18 26.79 1.53
N CYS A 337 8.16 26.33 0.78
CA CYS A 337 8.25 26.18 -0.68
C CYS A 337 8.67 27.48 -1.39
N THR A 338 9.69 27.35 -2.22
CA THR A 338 10.25 28.40 -3.09
C THR A 338 10.11 27.95 -4.53
N TYR A 339 9.74 28.87 -5.41
CA TYR A 339 9.48 28.59 -6.82
C TYR A 339 10.44 29.39 -7.69
N PRO A 340 10.80 28.87 -8.87
CA PRO A 340 11.62 29.61 -9.81
C PRO A 340 10.86 30.86 -10.28
N ASP A 341 11.60 31.89 -10.69
CA ASP A 341 10.96 33.05 -11.32
C ASP A 341 10.54 32.72 -12.76
N LEU A 342 9.96 33.68 -13.49
CA LEU A 342 9.44 33.40 -14.84
C LEU A 342 10.55 33.18 -15.90
N VAL A 343 11.78 33.60 -15.62
CA VAL A 343 12.87 33.67 -16.60
C VAL A 343 14.07 32.79 -16.26
N HIS A 344 14.22 32.40 -14.98
CA HIS A 344 15.20 31.44 -14.50
C HIS A 344 14.55 30.16 -13.99
N ASP A 345 15.33 29.09 -13.90
CA ASP A 345 14.99 27.84 -13.26
C ASP A 345 15.35 27.83 -11.76
N CYS A 346 15.20 26.68 -11.12
CA CYS A 346 15.47 26.52 -9.69
C CYS A 346 16.95 26.62 -9.29
N ASN A 347 17.86 26.51 -10.25
CA ASN A 347 19.30 26.71 -10.04
C ASN A 347 19.71 28.16 -10.32
N GLY A 348 18.77 29.00 -10.75
CA GLY A 348 19.04 30.37 -11.19
C GLY A 348 19.64 30.43 -12.60
N GLU A 349 19.51 29.37 -13.40
CA GLU A 349 19.91 29.34 -14.81
C GLU A 349 18.75 29.84 -15.69
N CYS A 350 19.06 30.45 -16.83
CA CYS A 350 18.02 30.95 -17.73
C CYS A 350 17.20 29.82 -18.34
N ASN A 351 15.87 29.99 -18.36
CA ASN A 351 14.95 29.08 -19.04
C ASN A 351 15.18 29.07 -20.56
N ASN A 352 15.67 30.20 -21.10
CA ASN A 352 16.09 30.36 -22.47
C ASN A 352 17.26 31.35 -22.53
N ASP A 353 18.38 30.89 -23.07
CA ASP A 353 19.63 31.63 -23.26
C ASP A 353 20.26 31.07 -24.56
N ILE A 354 19.95 31.72 -25.67
CA ILE A 354 20.29 31.21 -27.01
C ILE A 354 21.78 31.36 -27.32
N ASP A 355 22.41 32.44 -26.87
CA ASP A 355 23.80 32.77 -27.20
C ASP A 355 24.82 32.37 -26.12
N GLY A 356 24.35 32.04 -24.92
CA GLY A 356 25.11 31.48 -23.81
C GLY A 356 25.91 32.52 -23.02
N ASP A 357 25.52 33.80 -23.07
CA ASP A 357 26.22 34.88 -22.37
C ASP A 357 25.85 35.00 -20.88
N GLY A 358 24.82 34.27 -20.44
CA GLY A 358 24.32 34.23 -19.07
C GLY A 358 23.25 35.27 -18.74
N ILE A 359 22.72 35.97 -19.74
CA ILE A 359 21.55 36.86 -19.66
C ILE A 359 20.40 36.17 -20.41
N CYS A 360 19.27 35.99 -19.75
CA CYS A 360 18.16 35.27 -20.38
C CYS A 360 17.58 36.09 -21.53
N ASP A 361 17.18 35.43 -22.63
CA ASP A 361 16.61 36.08 -23.83
C ASP A 361 15.50 37.10 -23.50
N GLU A 362 14.63 36.79 -22.53
CA GLU A 362 13.55 37.69 -22.11
C GLU A 362 14.03 38.99 -21.42
N LEU A 363 15.28 39.00 -20.96
CA LEU A 363 15.96 40.12 -20.31
C LEU A 363 16.99 40.79 -21.23
N GLU A 364 17.18 40.29 -22.46
CA GLU A 364 18.12 40.86 -23.40
C GLU A 364 17.66 42.24 -23.89
N SER A 365 18.61 43.16 -23.96
CA SER A 365 18.43 44.47 -24.59
C SER A 365 19.20 44.49 -25.92
N PRO A 366 18.51 44.53 -27.07
CA PRO A 366 19.17 44.60 -28.36
C PRO A 366 19.90 45.94 -28.57
N GLY A 367 21.08 45.89 -29.16
CA GLY A 367 21.85 47.06 -29.60
C GLY A 367 23.32 46.72 -29.83
N CYS A 368 24.13 47.69 -30.27
CA CYS A 368 25.54 47.40 -30.52
C CYS A 368 26.32 47.10 -29.21
N THR A 369 26.93 45.92 -29.13
CA THR A 369 27.73 45.45 -27.98
C THR A 369 29.24 45.66 -28.15
N ASP A 370 29.73 46.04 -29.35
CA ASP A 370 31.14 46.34 -29.59
C ASP A 370 31.51 47.71 -28.99
N GLU A 371 32.37 47.71 -27.96
CA GLU A 371 32.84 48.92 -27.27
C GLU A 371 33.61 49.91 -28.18
N ASN A 372 34.04 49.47 -29.36
CA ASN A 372 34.78 50.29 -30.32
C ASN A 372 33.89 50.87 -31.43
N ALA A 373 32.59 50.53 -31.48
CA ALA A 373 31.65 51.10 -32.43
C ALA A 373 31.12 52.47 -31.99
N ASP A 374 30.75 53.32 -32.95
CA ASP A 374 30.26 54.68 -32.66
C ASP A 374 28.91 54.71 -31.95
N ASN A 375 28.09 53.67 -32.17
CA ASN A 375 26.78 53.50 -31.57
C ASN A 375 26.76 52.42 -30.48
N PHE A 376 27.92 52.11 -29.88
CA PHE A 376 28.00 51.24 -28.71
C PHE A 376 26.97 51.62 -27.67
N THR A 377 26.16 50.65 -27.26
CA THR A 377 25.12 50.83 -26.26
C THR A 377 25.53 50.09 -24.99
N PRO A 378 25.95 50.78 -23.91
CA PRO A 378 26.47 50.12 -22.70
C PRO A 378 25.46 49.24 -21.95
N THR A 379 24.18 49.31 -22.30
CA THR A 379 23.12 48.50 -21.74
C THR A 379 22.66 47.40 -22.69
N ALA A 380 23.22 47.33 -23.91
CA ALA A 380 22.93 46.26 -24.82
C ALA A 380 23.59 44.98 -24.32
N THR A 381 22.84 43.90 -24.36
CA THR A 381 23.29 42.55 -23.98
C THR A 381 23.24 41.61 -25.17
N ASP A 382 22.50 41.97 -26.23
CA ASP A 382 22.43 41.21 -27.49
C ASP A 382 22.77 42.14 -28.67
N ASP A 383 23.65 41.69 -29.57
CA ASP A 383 24.06 42.46 -30.76
C ASP A 383 23.02 42.33 -31.88
N ASP A 384 22.27 43.40 -32.11
CA ASP A 384 21.28 43.47 -33.18
C ASP A 384 21.89 43.69 -34.58
N GLY A 385 23.22 43.73 -34.69
CA GLY A 385 23.96 44.01 -35.91
C GLY A 385 23.90 45.47 -36.33
N SER A 386 23.50 46.37 -35.41
CA SER A 386 23.48 47.82 -35.68
C SER A 386 24.83 48.50 -35.53
N CYS A 387 25.88 47.82 -35.02
CA CYS A 387 27.22 48.38 -34.85
C CYS A 387 27.73 49.01 -36.14
N TYR A 388 28.21 50.25 -36.04
CA TYR A 388 28.86 50.94 -37.16
C TYR A 388 30.04 51.79 -36.70
N THR A 389 30.96 52.00 -37.62
CA THR A 389 32.15 52.83 -37.43
C THR A 389 32.22 53.87 -38.55
N SER A 390 32.32 55.13 -38.15
CA SER A 390 32.34 56.27 -39.06
C SER A 390 33.77 56.65 -39.39
N GLY A 391 34.10 56.73 -40.68
CA GLY A 391 35.43 57.11 -41.11
C GLY A 391 35.53 57.39 -42.61
N CYS A 392 36.71 57.83 -43.05
CA CYS A 392 36.96 57.99 -44.47
C CYS A 392 37.12 56.60 -45.12
N MET A 393 36.25 56.27 -46.06
CA MET A 393 36.29 55.01 -46.81
C MET A 393 37.11 55.10 -48.11
N ASP A 394 37.62 56.28 -48.47
CA ASP A 394 38.44 56.46 -49.66
C ASP A 394 39.90 56.13 -49.32
N PRO A 395 40.50 55.09 -49.91
CA PRO A 395 41.91 54.74 -49.68
C PRO A 395 42.91 55.84 -50.06
N SER A 396 42.46 56.88 -50.77
CA SER A 396 43.26 58.05 -51.17
C SER A 396 43.19 59.20 -50.16
N GLY A 397 42.34 59.10 -49.14
CA GLY A 397 42.25 60.07 -48.04
C GLY A 397 43.36 59.84 -47.00
N CYS A 398 43.86 60.92 -46.42
CA CYS A 398 44.89 60.89 -45.38
C CYS A 398 44.38 60.34 -44.05
N ASP A 399 43.07 60.40 -43.83
CA ASP A 399 42.34 59.88 -42.67
C ASP A 399 41.57 58.60 -43.02
N PHE A 400 42.02 57.85 -44.04
CA PHE A 400 41.41 56.58 -44.44
C PHE A 400 41.36 55.59 -43.26
N ASP A 401 40.16 55.12 -42.95
CA ASP A 401 39.91 54.10 -41.94
C ASP A 401 39.45 52.81 -42.64
N PRO A 402 40.27 51.73 -42.62
CA PRO A 402 39.92 50.46 -43.24
C PRO A 402 38.78 49.70 -42.52
N MET A 403 38.40 50.12 -41.31
CA MET A 403 37.30 49.51 -40.54
C MET A 403 35.97 50.26 -40.73
N ALA A 404 35.98 51.48 -41.28
CA ALA A 404 34.78 52.28 -41.46
C ALA A 404 33.76 51.65 -42.41
N ASP A 405 32.53 51.47 -41.93
CA ASP A 405 31.35 50.99 -42.67
C ASP A 405 30.28 52.09 -42.88
N THR A 406 30.50 53.26 -42.28
CA THR A 406 29.73 54.49 -42.50
C THR A 406 30.64 55.63 -42.97
N ALA A 407 30.33 56.23 -44.13
CA ALA A 407 31.20 57.24 -44.75
C ALA A 407 31.11 58.62 -44.05
N THR A 408 32.27 59.15 -43.63
CA THR A 408 32.43 60.55 -43.22
C THR A 408 33.22 61.36 -44.25
N SER A 409 33.43 62.66 -43.99
CA SER A 409 34.30 63.48 -44.84
C SER A 409 35.74 63.00 -44.76
N CYS A 410 36.37 62.79 -45.92
CA CYS A 410 37.80 62.51 -46.05
C CYS A 410 38.63 63.80 -46.12
N THR A 411 39.81 63.77 -45.54
CA THR A 411 40.85 64.80 -45.67
C THR A 411 41.83 64.36 -46.74
N TYR A 412 42.13 65.24 -47.70
CA TYR A 412 43.08 64.97 -48.79
C TYR A 412 44.29 65.91 -48.67
N PRO A 413 45.47 65.49 -49.14
CA PRO A 413 46.66 66.33 -49.05
C PRO A 413 46.56 67.51 -50.03
N GLU A 414 47.22 68.61 -49.72
CA GLU A 414 47.30 69.76 -50.64
C GLU A 414 48.13 69.41 -51.88
N VAL A 415 47.81 70.03 -53.02
CA VAL A 415 48.47 69.73 -54.31
C VAL A 415 49.98 69.97 -54.19
N GLY A 416 50.80 68.92 -54.37
CA GLY A 416 52.27 69.01 -54.25
C GLY A 416 52.85 68.36 -52.99
N TYR A 417 52.00 68.02 -52.01
CA TYR A 417 52.36 67.33 -50.78
C TYR A 417 51.68 65.95 -50.67
N ASP A 418 52.22 65.06 -49.85
CA ASP A 418 51.52 63.87 -49.38
C ASP A 418 50.79 64.13 -48.05
N CYS A 419 50.24 63.05 -47.46
CA CYS A 419 49.44 63.11 -46.24
C CYS A 419 50.22 63.43 -44.96
N ASP A 420 51.54 63.32 -44.99
CA ASP A 420 52.43 63.68 -43.89
C ASP A 420 52.98 65.13 -44.06
N PHE A 421 52.43 65.86 -45.03
CA PHE A 421 52.91 67.16 -45.49
C PHE A 421 54.33 67.12 -46.09
N ASP A 422 54.79 65.94 -46.50
CA ASP A 422 56.06 65.80 -47.18
C ASP A 422 55.91 66.20 -48.64
N CYS A 423 56.96 66.84 -49.14
CA CYS A 423 56.99 67.30 -50.50
C CYS A 423 57.09 66.11 -51.48
N LEU A 424 56.21 66.05 -52.48
CA LEU A 424 56.22 64.94 -53.46
C LEU A 424 57.40 65.01 -54.43
N LEU A 425 57.90 66.21 -54.73
CA LEU A 425 58.97 66.52 -55.66
C LEU A 425 59.73 67.76 -55.16
N ASP A 426 60.96 67.53 -54.69
CA ASP A 426 61.94 68.53 -54.23
C ASP A 426 63.29 68.09 -54.85
N GLU A 427 63.58 68.56 -56.07
CA GLU A 427 64.72 68.09 -56.87
C GLU A 427 66.06 68.63 -56.35
N ASP A 428 66.08 69.80 -55.71
CA ASP A 428 67.29 70.46 -55.23
C ASP A 428 67.53 70.31 -53.71
N GLY A 429 66.52 69.87 -52.96
CA GLY A 429 66.58 69.52 -51.55
C GLY A 429 66.56 70.72 -50.61
N ASP A 430 66.04 71.88 -51.04
CA ASP A 430 66.00 73.10 -50.24
C ASP A 430 64.80 73.16 -49.26
N GLY A 431 63.87 72.20 -49.36
CA GLY A 431 62.70 72.07 -48.50
C GLY A 431 61.46 72.81 -49.00
N ILE A 432 61.47 73.33 -50.23
CA ILE A 432 60.32 73.88 -50.94
C ILE A 432 60.01 72.97 -52.13
N CYS A 433 58.75 72.57 -52.32
CA CYS A 433 58.43 71.72 -53.47
C CYS A 433 58.63 72.45 -54.79
N ASP A 434 59.11 71.72 -55.80
CA ASP A 434 59.27 72.18 -57.18
C ASP A 434 58.01 72.90 -57.72
N ALA A 435 56.83 72.41 -57.32
CA ALA A 435 55.54 73.00 -57.70
C ALA A 435 55.32 74.43 -57.18
N PHE A 436 56.09 74.84 -56.15
CA PHE A 436 56.03 76.12 -55.46
C PHE A 436 57.32 76.93 -55.56
N GLU A 437 58.33 76.44 -56.27
CA GLU A 437 59.58 77.18 -56.48
C GLU A 437 59.39 78.42 -57.36
N VAL A 438 60.08 79.48 -56.99
CA VAL A 438 60.12 80.74 -57.73
C VAL A 438 61.50 80.90 -58.37
N LEU A 439 61.56 80.70 -59.68
CA LEU A 439 62.79 80.85 -60.46
C LEU A 439 63.28 82.32 -60.53
N GLY A 440 64.54 82.57 -60.17
CA GLY A 440 65.18 83.89 -60.29
C GLY A 440 66.63 83.90 -59.81
N CYS A 441 67.39 84.98 -60.04
CA CYS A 441 68.79 85.01 -59.59
C CYS A 441 68.86 85.11 -58.05
N THR A 442 69.47 84.13 -57.38
CA THR A 442 69.61 84.08 -55.91
C THR A 442 70.90 84.74 -55.39
N ASN A 443 71.78 85.20 -56.29
CA ASN A 443 73.04 85.85 -55.90
C ASN A 443 72.84 87.33 -55.52
N PRO A 444 73.04 87.75 -54.25
CA PRO A 444 72.80 89.12 -53.79
C PRO A 444 73.77 90.17 -54.37
N LEU A 445 74.83 89.73 -55.05
CA LEU A 445 75.80 90.60 -55.72
C LEU A 445 75.51 90.80 -57.22
N ALA A 446 74.48 90.16 -57.76
CA ALA A 446 74.04 90.36 -59.13
C ALA A 446 73.07 91.54 -59.23
N GLU A 447 73.10 92.29 -60.33
CA GLU A 447 72.16 93.40 -60.54
C GLU A 447 70.69 92.94 -60.62
N ASN A 448 70.47 91.70 -61.07
CA ASN A 448 69.15 91.10 -61.24
C ASN A 448 68.78 90.12 -60.12
N PHE A 449 69.36 90.26 -58.92
CA PHE A 449 68.97 89.50 -57.73
C PHE A 449 67.46 89.63 -57.46
N ASN A 450 66.76 88.50 -57.32
CA ASN A 450 65.35 88.44 -56.93
C ASN A 450 65.25 87.91 -55.49
N PRO A 451 64.82 88.73 -54.51
CA PRO A 451 64.71 88.29 -53.12
C PRO A 451 63.59 87.26 -52.88
N ASP A 452 62.65 87.10 -53.81
CA ASP A 452 61.58 86.10 -53.74
C ASP A 452 61.93 84.80 -54.50
N ALA A 453 63.12 84.72 -55.12
CA ALA A 453 63.55 83.52 -55.82
C ALA A 453 63.99 82.44 -54.82
N THR A 454 63.42 81.25 -54.95
CA THR A 454 63.81 80.06 -54.19
C THR A 454 64.81 79.22 -54.97
N GLU A 455 64.78 79.25 -56.31
CA GLU A 455 65.70 78.51 -57.18
C GLU A 455 66.44 79.43 -58.19
N ASP A 456 67.76 79.23 -58.38
CA ASP A 456 68.57 80.03 -59.31
C ASP A 456 68.32 79.63 -60.77
N ASN A 457 67.75 80.56 -61.55
CA ASN A 457 67.51 80.36 -62.98
C ASN A 457 68.77 80.44 -63.88
N GLY A 458 69.96 80.64 -63.29
CA GLY A 458 71.25 80.63 -63.99
C GLY A 458 71.54 81.89 -64.80
N LEU A 459 70.75 82.96 -64.63
CA LEU A 459 70.86 84.21 -65.41
C LEU A 459 71.42 85.40 -64.61
N CYS A 460 72.17 85.18 -63.53
CA CYS A 460 72.78 86.26 -62.72
C CYS A 460 73.82 87.10 -63.50
N VAL A 461 73.72 88.43 -63.43
CA VAL A 461 74.62 89.39 -64.12
C VAL A 461 75.49 90.18 -63.14
N VAL A 462 76.83 90.11 -63.30
CA VAL A 462 77.85 90.82 -62.48
C VAL A 462 78.86 91.56 -63.37
N LEU A 463 79.13 92.86 -63.12
CA LEU A 463 80.05 93.72 -63.90
C LEU A 463 81.32 94.14 -63.12
N PRO A 464 82.48 94.36 -63.77
CA PRO A 464 83.75 94.72 -63.10
C PRO A 464 83.89 96.25 -62.81
N PRO A 465 84.31 96.68 -61.59
CA PRO A 465 84.58 98.09 -61.29
C PRO A 465 86.06 98.52 -61.43
N SER A 466 86.22 99.81 -61.74
CA SER A 466 87.32 100.46 -62.45
C SER A 466 88.53 100.95 -61.63
N TYR A 467 89.11 100.17 -60.70
CA TYR A 467 90.32 100.60 -59.97
C TYR A 467 91.27 99.44 -59.61
N CYS A 468 92.25 99.14 -60.47
CA CYS A 468 93.49 98.48 -60.03
C CYS A 468 94.47 99.57 -59.55
N GLY A 469 94.93 99.50 -58.30
CA GLY A 469 95.81 100.52 -57.69
C GLY A 469 97.20 100.61 -58.34
N GLU A 470 97.90 101.74 -58.11
CA GLU A 470 99.23 102.02 -58.69
C GLU A 470 100.21 100.85 -58.44
N GLY A 471 100.81 100.34 -59.53
CA GLY A 471 101.73 99.19 -59.50
C GLY A 471 101.12 97.85 -59.95
N THR A 472 99.83 97.82 -60.33
CA THR A 472 99.15 96.60 -60.84
C THR A 472 98.42 96.81 -62.17
N VAL A 473 98.28 95.75 -62.97
CA VAL A 473 97.54 95.72 -64.25
C VAL A 473 96.44 94.64 -64.18
N TRP A 474 95.26 94.92 -64.72
CA TRP A 474 94.12 94.00 -64.77
C TRP A 474 94.39 92.81 -65.72
N ASP A 475 94.19 91.59 -65.23
CA ASP A 475 94.23 90.36 -66.02
C ASP A 475 92.79 89.93 -66.40
N PRO A 476 92.39 90.08 -67.69
CA PRO A 476 91.04 89.76 -68.14
C PRO A 476 90.72 88.25 -68.21
N GLU A 477 91.70 87.36 -68.13
CA GLU A 477 91.45 85.90 -68.10
C GLU A 477 91.24 85.37 -66.67
N GLY A 478 91.83 86.04 -65.67
CA GLY A 478 91.75 85.67 -64.26
C GLY A 478 90.78 86.49 -63.40
N GLY A 479 90.26 87.62 -63.92
CA GLY A 479 89.30 88.46 -63.20
C GLY A 479 89.87 89.17 -61.96
N GLN A 480 91.18 89.49 -61.94
CA GLN A 480 91.87 90.14 -60.82
C GLN A 480 93.06 91.04 -61.26
N CYS A 481 93.53 91.95 -60.40
CA CYS A 481 94.68 92.83 -60.65
C CYS A 481 96.02 92.17 -60.22
N ILE A 482 97.09 92.27 -61.02
CA ILE A 482 98.40 91.61 -60.78
C ILE A 482 99.60 92.59 -60.81
N SER A 483 100.66 92.33 -60.03
CA SER A 483 101.86 93.19 -59.79
C SER A 483 103.03 92.95 -60.77
N ILE A 484 103.81 94.00 -61.12
CA ILE A 484 104.81 94.00 -62.21
C ILE A 484 106.31 94.23 -61.84
N ASP A 485 106.78 94.14 -60.58
CA ASP A 485 108.23 94.37 -60.32
C ASP A 485 108.99 93.30 -59.53
N THR A 486 110.18 92.99 -60.06
CA THR A 486 111.13 91.95 -59.65
C THR A 486 112.32 92.56 -58.90
N GLY A 487 112.42 92.35 -57.58
CA GLY A 487 113.71 92.44 -56.86
C GLY A 487 113.79 93.40 -55.66
N THR A 488 114.14 92.80 -54.51
CA THR A 488 114.76 93.37 -53.30
C THR A 488 114.07 94.54 -52.58
N GLY A 489 113.24 94.20 -51.57
CA GLY A 489 113.10 94.99 -50.34
C GLY A 489 111.85 95.86 -50.20
N GLY A 490 110.78 95.25 -49.66
CA GLY A 490 109.88 95.88 -48.68
C GLY A 490 108.72 96.73 -49.20
N ILE A 491 107.50 96.18 -49.11
CA ILE A 491 106.36 96.78 -48.39
C ILE A 491 105.36 95.67 -48.07
N GLY A 492 105.15 95.41 -46.78
CA GLY A 492 104.26 94.38 -46.25
C GLY A 492 102.79 94.74 -46.47
N GLY A 493 102.01 93.77 -46.92
CA GLY A 493 100.57 93.88 -47.15
C GLY A 493 100.08 92.71 -47.98
N TYR A 494 99.14 91.94 -47.42
CA TYR A 494 98.40 90.80 -47.98
C TYR A 494 99.02 90.12 -49.23
N GLY A 495 99.91 89.12 -49.02
CA GLY A 495 100.26 88.18 -50.10
C GLY A 495 101.73 87.76 -50.28
N GLY A 496 102.56 87.77 -49.23
CA GLY A 496 103.93 87.27 -49.28
C GLY A 496 104.22 86.14 -48.27
N LEU A 497 105.40 85.50 -48.37
CA LEU A 497 105.83 84.37 -47.52
C LEU A 497 105.81 84.62 -46.00
N CYS A 498 105.73 85.88 -45.56
CA CYS A 498 105.53 86.28 -44.15
C CYS A 498 104.19 87.00 -43.96
N PHE A 499 103.08 86.34 -44.32
CA PHE A 499 101.73 86.82 -44.03
C PHE A 499 101.53 87.02 -42.52
N GLY A 500 101.22 88.25 -42.09
CA GLY A 500 100.97 88.61 -40.69
C GLY A 500 102.11 89.34 -39.96
N ASP A 501 103.17 89.75 -40.66
CA ASP A 501 104.18 90.72 -40.19
C ASP A 501 103.72 92.13 -40.60
N PHE A 502 103.00 92.81 -39.71
CA PHE A 502 102.37 94.12 -39.95
C PHE A 502 103.30 95.29 -39.61
N ASP A 503 104.30 95.10 -38.75
CA ASP A 503 105.34 96.11 -38.46
C ASP A 503 106.57 96.03 -39.37
N ALA A 504 106.62 95.01 -40.24
CA ALA A 504 107.66 94.75 -41.24
C ALA A 504 109.06 94.50 -40.63
N ASP A 505 109.12 93.95 -39.41
CA ASP A 505 110.37 93.60 -38.74
C ASP A 505 110.94 92.21 -39.11
N GLY A 506 110.19 91.44 -39.91
CA GLY A 506 110.56 90.11 -40.39
C GLY A 506 110.18 88.98 -39.44
N GLN A 507 109.48 89.26 -38.33
CA GLN A 507 108.96 88.28 -37.38
C GLN A 507 107.43 88.35 -37.29
N ARG A 508 106.81 87.34 -36.66
CA ARG A 508 105.39 87.34 -36.34
C ARG A 508 105.26 87.35 -34.83
N GLY A 509 104.90 88.49 -34.27
CA GLY A 509 104.88 88.74 -32.83
C GLY A 509 103.60 89.36 -32.33
N SER A 510 103.52 89.55 -31.02
CA SER A 510 102.42 90.28 -30.39
C SER A 510 102.35 91.75 -30.81
N SER A 511 103.46 92.32 -31.31
CA SER A 511 103.49 93.67 -31.88
C SER A 511 102.60 93.77 -33.13
N ASP A 512 102.68 92.79 -34.02
CA ASP A 512 101.85 92.71 -35.22
C ASP A 512 100.36 92.58 -34.90
N LEU A 513 100.04 91.74 -33.90
CA LEU A 513 98.66 91.53 -33.45
C LEU A 513 98.05 92.81 -32.85
N LEU A 514 98.85 93.59 -32.11
CA LEU A 514 98.40 94.87 -31.55
C LEU A 514 98.15 95.92 -32.65
N LEU A 515 98.96 95.93 -33.72
CA LEU A 515 98.74 96.77 -34.90
C LEU A 515 97.45 96.40 -35.64
N TRP A 516 97.18 95.10 -35.80
CA TRP A 516 95.95 94.62 -36.43
C TRP A 516 94.70 94.92 -35.59
N LEU A 517 94.73 94.66 -34.27
CA LEU A 517 93.62 94.97 -33.37
C LEU A 517 93.37 96.48 -33.25
N GLY A 518 94.39 97.33 -33.42
CA GLY A 518 94.25 98.78 -33.41
C GLY A 518 93.32 99.32 -34.51
N VAL A 519 93.12 98.59 -35.61
CA VAL A 519 92.21 98.96 -36.70
C VAL A 519 90.73 98.86 -36.29
N TYR A 520 90.40 98.01 -35.32
CA TYR A 520 89.02 97.82 -34.86
C TYR A 520 88.57 98.82 -33.78
N GLY A 521 89.45 99.74 -33.35
CA GLY A 521 89.12 100.80 -32.39
C GLY A 521 88.87 100.29 -30.95
N TYR A 522 88.82 101.21 -29.98
CA TYR A 522 88.75 100.89 -28.54
C TYR A 522 87.39 101.20 -27.89
N ALA A 523 86.34 101.43 -28.66
CA ALA A 523 85.00 101.66 -28.13
C ALA A 523 84.24 100.33 -28.04
N CYS A 524 83.75 99.98 -26.85
CA CYS A 524 82.70 98.97 -26.70
C CYS A 524 81.37 99.69 -26.88
N ASP A 525 80.61 99.35 -27.92
CA ASP A 525 79.16 99.60 -27.94
C ASP A 525 78.44 98.47 -27.20
#